data_AF-A0A0G0XHC1-F1
#
_entry.id   AF-A0A0G0XHC1-F1
#
_cell.length_a   1.000
_cell.length_b   1.000
_cell.length_c   1.000
_cell.angle_alpha   90.00
_cell.angle_beta   90.00
_cell.angle_gamma   90.00
#
_symmetry.space_group_name_H-M   'P 1'
#
loop_
_entity.id
_entity.type
_entity.pdbx_description
1 polymer ?
#
loop_
_entity_poly.entity_id
_entity_poly.type
_entity_poly.pdbx_seq_one_letter_code
_entity_poly.pdbx_strand_id
1 'polypeptide(L)'
;MEKLSNKALGKVIFFSVFGLFALFAGIAKADQVYTFNEDLSSTINLDFSQTQAVLINGKAFIANNSYSSAVVSAIIANPTKNIINARIDANSVIYSGNTILYYVSNNNGARWQQMNPGYTYTLDATGNQLRWKAVLIRNNLWDQSAYLDSVLITYTTGITIQASQALVAINDPEGLTRSVLNSLGIGFSAGNSANNNYAGANQNNSGSTGSVLGATIYTAGKKSAGSGSATIVRAPGQTEIYEIMGGKKHLIPTMDIFYNYGFTDEMIQNISAKNLAKYPRVKLLMSAGNKNSTYYLTEGGMIRLVPRKDVFDSYGDRNEDIIEVSKKEFNFYPRNPDYRWNEAISDTDGGSKNGFNG
;
A
#
# COMPACT_ATOMS: atom_id res chain seq x y z
N MET A 1 7.03 42.67 -43.70
CA MET A 1 6.53 41.39 -44.26
C MET A 1 7.70 40.41 -44.25
N GLU A 2 7.85 39.65 -43.17
CA GLU A 2 8.96 38.70 -43.01
C GLU A 2 8.35 37.32 -42.80
N LYS A 3 8.55 36.43 -43.78
CA LYS A 3 8.01 35.06 -43.81
C LYS A 3 8.87 34.19 -42.89
N LEU A 4 8.33 33.82 -41.72
CA LEU A 4 8.90 32.75 -40.90
C LEU A 4 8.40 31.39 -41.40
N SER A 5 9.38 30.57 -41.76
CA SER A 5 9.26 29.23 -42.32
C SER A 5 9.08 28.20 -41.20
N ASN A 6 7.95 27.50 -41.20
CA ASN A 6 7.70 26.36 -40.31
C ASN A 6 8.38 25.11 -40.86
N LYS A 7 9.54 24.75 -40.30
CA LYS A 7 10.13 23.41 -40.46
C LYS A 7 9.48 22.44 -39.48
N ALA A 8 8.63 21.56 -39.99
CA ALA A 8 8.10 20.43 -39.26
C ALA A 8 9.24 19.42 -39.01
N LEU A 9 9.67 19.30 -37.76
CA LEU A 9 10.64 18.29 -37.33
C LEU A 9 9.88 17.03 -36.91
N GLY A 10 9.91 16.00 -37.75
CA GLY A 10 9.37 14.68 -37.41
C GLY A 10 10.18 14.06 -36.27
N LYS A 11 9.55 13.87 -35.10
CA LYS A 11 10.16 13.17 -33.95
C LYS A 11 9.86 11.67 -34.03
N VAL A 12 10.93 10.89 -33.97
CA VAL A 12 10.94 9.42 -33.93
C VAL A 12 10.65 8.98 -32.49
N ILE A 13 9.62 8.15 -32.29
CA ILE A 13 9.31 7.49 -31.02
C ILE A 13 10.08 6.17 -30.99
N PHE A 14 11.02 6.01 -30.04
CA PHE A 14 11.72 4.75 -29.81
C PHE A 14 10.93 3.89 -28.82
N PHE A 15 10.31 2.81 -29.31
CA PHE A 15 9.91 1.68 -28.47
C PHE A 15 11.05 0.68 -28.44
N SER A 16 11.78 0.57 -27.32
CA SER A 16 12.71 -0.55 -27.11
C SER A 16 11.93 -1.76 -26.61
N VAL A 17 11.72 -2.72 -27.50
CA VAL A 17 11.17 -4.05 -27.18
C VAL A 17 12.35 -5.01 -27.05
N PHE A 18 12.70 -5.40 -25.82
CA PHE A 18 13.60 -6.52 -25.57
C PHE A 18 12.78 -7.83 -25.65
N GLY A 19 13.07 -8.68 -26.63
CA GLY A 19 12.67 -10.08 -26.68
C GLY A 19 13.92 -10.95 -26.82
N LEU A 20 13.93 -12.28 -26.69
CA LEU A 20 12.97 -13.32 -26.30
C LEU A 20 13.86 -14.57 -26.16
N PHE A 21 13.63 -15.44 -25.16
CA PHE A 21 14.05 -16.84 -25.27
C PHE A 21 12.90 -17.73 -24.80
N ALA A 22 12.56 -18.72 -25.63
CA ALA A 22 11.42 -19.61 -25.47
C ALA A 22 11.89 -21.03 -25.11
N LEU A 23 11.11 -21.68 -24.24
CA LEU A 23 10.61 -23.06 -24.30
C LEU A 23 10.26 -23.46 -22.86
N PHE A 24 8.98 -23.64 -22.53
CA PHE A 24 8.47 -24.66 -21.61
C PHE A 24 6.93 -24.68 -21.63
N ALA A 25 6.39 -25.89 -21.47
CA ALA A 25 4.97 -26.22 -21.52
C ALA A 25 4.15 -25.57 -20.39
N GLY A 26 2.94 -25.13 -20.71
CA GLY A 26 1.81 -25.00 -19.77
C GLY A 26 1.97 -24.08 -18.55
N ILE A 27 2.98 -23.21 -18.52
CA ILE A 27 3.15 -22.27 -17.40
C ILE A 27 2.06 -21.19 -17.52
N ALA A 28 1.26 -21.03 -16.47
CA ALA A 28 0.35 -19.89 -16.35
C ALA A 28 1.12 -18.62 -16.77
N LYS A 29 0.61 -17.88 -17.77
CA LYS A 29 1.30 -16.69 -18.30
C LYS A 29 1.54 -15.74 -17.12
N ALA A 30 2.79 -15.66 -16.67
CA ALA A 30 3.20 -14.77 -15.60
C ALA A 30 2.71 -13.35 -15.90
N ASP A 31 2.31 -12.63 -14.86
CA ASP A 31 1.90 -11.24 -14.97
C ASP A 31 3.02 -10.45 -15.67
N GLN A 32 2.65 -9.68 -16.70
CA GLN A 32 3.61 -8.85 -17.41
C GLN A 32 3.86 -7.58 -16.61
N VAL A 33 5.13 -7.30 -16.35
CA VAL A 33 5.60 -6.08 -15.69
C VAL A 33 5.96 -5.06 -16.77
N TYR A 34 5.42 -3.85 -16.64
CA TYR A 34 5.68 -2.75 -17.56
C TYR A 34 6.18 -1.53 -16.79
N THR A 35 6.89 -0.64 -17.49
CA THR A 35 7.43 0.58 -16.92
C THR A 35 7.14 1.77 -17.84
N PHE A 36 6.76 2.89 -17.23
CA PHE A 36 6.57 4.18 -17.87
C PHE A 36 7.42 5.23 -17.14
N ASN A 37 8.09 6.12 -17.87
CA ASN A 37 8.91 7.19 -17.31
C ASN A 37 8.50 8.54 -17.91
N GLU A 38 8.33 9.54 -17.05
CA GLU A 38 8.06 10.93 -17.41
C GLU A 38 9.08 11.84 -16.72
N ASP A 39 9.82 12.60 -17.51
CA ASP A 39 10.85 13.54 -17.03
C ASP A 39 10.40 15.01 -17.08
N LEU A 40 9.13 15.24 -17.46
CA LEU A 40 8.46 16.54 -17.57
C LEU A 40 9.14 17.53 -18.52
N SER A 41 10.20 17.11 -19.24
CA SER A 41 10.86 17.89 -20.29
C SER A 41 9.97 18.01 -21.53
N SER A 42 9.07 17.05 -21.70
CA SER A 42 7.99 17.03 -22.70
C SER A 42 6.64 17.12 -21.99
N THR A 43 5.67 17.70 -22.67
CA THR A 43 4.33 17.86 -22.12
C THR A 43 3.29 16.94 -22.77
N ILE A 44 3.73 16.07 -23.67
CA ILE A 44 2.85 15.22 -24.49
C ILE A 44 2.03 14.22 -23.67
N ASN A 45 2.54 13.77 -22.53
CA ASN A 45 1.84 12.84 -21.65
C ASN A 45 1.06 13.55 -20.52
N LEU A 46 0.92 14.88 -20.58
CA LEU A 46 0.20 15.65 -19.56
C LEU A 46 -1.19 16.03 -20.07
N ASP A 47 -2.17 15.94 -19.19
CA ASP A 47 -3.51 16.45 -19.41
C ASP A 47 -3.59 17.90 -18.91
N PHE A 48 -3.39 18.86 -19.82
CA PHE A 48 -3.46 20.29 -19.50
C PHE A 48 -4.86 20.79 -19.16
N SER A 49 -5.91 20.04 -19.46
CA SER A 49 -7.25 20.39 -18.97
C SER A 49 -7.38 20.20 -17.46
N GLN A 50 -6.51 19.36 -16.86
CA GLN A 50 -6.49 19.05 -15.43
C GLN A 50 -5.22 19.53 -14.72
N THR A 51 -4.15 19.84 -15.45
CA THR A 51 -2.89 20.33 -14.89
C THR A 51 -2.97 21.81 -14.55
N GLN A 52 -2.76 22.13 -13.27
CA GLN A 52 -2.72 23.49 -12.72
C GLN A 52 -1.33 23.89 -12.23
N ALA A 53 -0.35 22.98 -12.33
CA ALA A 53 1.04 23.23 -12.02
C ALA A 53 1.71 24.04 -13.14
N VAL A 54 2.68 24.88 -12.75
CA VAL A 54 3.50 25.64 -13.70
C VAL A 54 4.70 24.78 -14.07
N LEU A 55 4.96 24.60 -15.37
CA LEU A 55 6.08 23.82 -15.88
C LEU A 55 7.23 24.74 -16.29
N ILE A 56 8.40 24.60 -15.66
CA ILE A 56 9.60 25.39 -15.95
C ILE A 56 10.80 24.44 -16.01
N ASN A 57 11.52 24.42 -17.14
CA ASN A 57 12.76 23.63 -17.31
C ASN A 57 12.63 22.15 -16.92
N GLY A 58 11.56 21.48 -17.37
CA GLY A 58 11.35 20.07 -17.06
C GLY A 58 10.91 19.78 -15.62
N LYS A 59 10.36 20.77 -14.91
CA LYS A 59 9.90 20.61 -13.53
C LYS A 59 8.51 21.20 -13.35
N ALA A 60 7.68 20.54 -12.54
CA ALA A 60 6.36 21.04 -12.16
C ALA A 60 6.42 21.73 -10.80
N PHE A 61 5.92 22.96 -10.74
CA PHE A 61 5.86 23.82 -9.55
C PHE A 61 4.41 24.19 -9.19
N ILE A 62 4.21 24.63 -7.95
CA ILE A 62 2.96 25.27 -7.53
C ILE A 62 2.84 26.62 -8.26
N ALA A 63 1.64 26.94 -8.75
CA ALA A 63 1.39 28.24 -9.36
C ALA A 63 1.61 29.38 -8.35
N ASN A 64 2.21 30.49 -8.79
CA ASN A 64 2.70 31.58 -7.93
C ASN A 64 1.69 32.08 -6.88
N ASN A 65 0.40 32.07 -7.19
CA ASN A 65 -0.67 32.56 -6.32
C ASN A 65 -1.60 31.44 -5.79
N SER A 66 -1.13 30.19 -5.78
CA SER A 66 -1.90 29.05 -5.27
C SER A 66 -1.23 28.40 -4.06
N TYR A 67 -2.01 27.86 -3.14
CA TYR A 67 -1.51 26.97 -2.07
C TYR A 67 -1.30 25.54 -2.57
N SER A 68 -1.92 25.18 -3.70
CA SER A 68 -1.84 23.84 -4.26
C SER A 68 -1.93 23.85 -5.79
N SER A 69 -1.16 22.99 -6.44
CA SER A 69 -1.29 22.73 -7.87
C SER A 69 -1.19 21.24 -8.14
N ALA A 70 -1.94 20.76 -9.13
CA ALA A 70 -1.83 19.39 -9.61
C ALA A 70 -1.10 19.34 -10.96
N VAL A 71 -0.27 18.32 -11.14
CA VAL A 71 0.15 17.84 -12.46
C VAL A 71 -0.51 16.49 -12.70
N VAL A 72 -1.19 16.36 -13.84
CA VAL A 72 -2.02 15.20 -14.16
C VAL A 72 -1.60 14.66 -15.51
N SER A 73 -1.36 13.36 -15.60
CA SER A 73 -1.02 12.72 -16.86
C SER A 73 -2.26 12.54 -17.74
N ALA A 74 -2.06 12.46 -19.06
CA ALA A 74 -2.97 11.78 -19.97
C ALA A 74 -3.01 10.26 -19.66
N ILE A 75 -3.72 9.48 -20.48
CA ILE A 75 -3.64 8.01 -20.40
C ILE A 75 -2.23 7.59 -20.87
N ILE A 76 -1.42 7.08 -19.94
CA ILE A 76 -0.03 6.69 -20.21
C ILE A 76 0.12 5.21 -20.56
N ALA A 77 -0.90 4.39 -20.26
CA ALA A 77 -0.98 3.00 -20.68
C ALA A 77 -2.43 2.57 -20.86
N ASN A 78 -2.68 1.74 -21.87
CA ASN A 78 -4.00 1.13 -22.14
C ASN A 78 -3.86 -0.35 -22.57
N PRO A 79 -3.28 -1.24 -21.74
CA PRO A 79 -3.18 -2.66 -22.04
C PRO A 79 -4.54 -3.33 -22.29
N THR A 80 -4.54 -4.51 -22.91
CA THR A 80 -5.76 -5.32 -23.10
C THR A 80 -6.22 -6.03 -21.82
N LYS A 81 -5.34 -6.13 -20.82
CA LYS A 81 -5.62 -6.71 -19.50
C LYS A 81 -5.76 -5.62 -18.44
N ASN A 82 -6.45 -5.93 -17.35
CA ASN A 82 -6.57 -5.03 -16.21
C ASN A 82 -5.22 -4.80 -15.55
N ILE A 83 -4.99 -3.58 -15.08
CA ILE A 83 -3.83 -3.22 -14.28
C ILE A 83 -4.18 -3.51 -12.83
N ILE A 84 -3.44 -4.44 -12.22
CA ILE A 84 -3.74 -4.96 -10.88
C ILE A 84 -2.86 -4.27 -9.83
N ASN A 85 -1.57 -4.12 -10.12
CA ASN A 85 -0.64 -3.47 -9.21
C ASN A 85 0.07 -2.30 -9.89
N ALA A 86 0.38 -1.28 -9.11
CA ALA A 86 1.24 -0.18 -9.54
C ALA A 86 2.17 0.27 -8.41
N ARG A 87 3.36 0.70 -8.80
CA ARG A 87 4.35 1.37 -7.98
C ARG A 87 4.69 2.67 -8.67
N ILE A 88 4.76 3.74 -7.89
CA ILE A 88 5.28 5.04 -8.33
C ILE A 88 6.61 5.30 -7.65
N ASP A 89 7.59 5.73 -8.39
CA ASP A 89 8.83 6.31 -7.91
C ASP A 89 8.91 7.74 -8.45
N ALA A 90 9.34 8.69 -7.64
CA ALA A 90 9.34 10.09 -8.04
C ALA A 90 10.63 10.79 -7.60
N ASN A 91 11.21 11.59 -8.47
CA ASN A 91 12.26 12.52 -8.12
C ASN A 91 11.63 13.89 -7.84
N SER A 92 11.81 14.41 -6.64
CA SER A 92 11.21 15.68 -6.22
C SER A 92 12.05 16.37 -5.16
N VAL A 93 11.82 17.67 -4.99
CA VAL A 93 12.37 18.44 -3.87
C VAL A 93 11.22 19.04 -3.07
N ILE A 94 11.20 18.70 -1.79
CA ILE A 94 10.18 19.13 -0.83
C ILE A 94 10.87 20.00 0.23
N TYR A 95 10.53 21.29 0.24
CA TYR A 95 10.98 22.21 1.29
C TYR A 95 10.14 22.08 2.55
N SER A 96 10.66 22.55 3.69
CA SER A 96 9.97 22.49 4.99
C SER A 96 8.57 23.08 4.90
N GLY A 97 7.57 22.35 5.39
CA GLY A 97 6.16 22.77 5.35
C GLY A 97 5.44 22.45 4.04
N ASN A 98 6.13 22.01 3.00
CA ASN A 98 5.49 21.58 1.77
C ASN A 98 5.22 20.07 1.77
N THR A 99 4.33 19.62 0.90
CA THR A 99 4.05 18.19 0.70
C THR A 99 3.72 17.92 -0.75
N ILE A 100 4.10 16.74 -1.25
CA ILE A 100 3.65 16.25 -2.55
C ILE A 100 2.90 14.94 -2.31
N LEU A 101 1.63 14.90 -2.75
CA LEU A 101 0.79 13.71 -2.69
C LEU A 101 0.74 13.07 -4.08
N TYR A 102 1.02 11.78 -4.16
CA TYR A 102 1.04 11.04 -5.41
C TYR A 102 -0.19 10.14 -5.51
N TYR A 103 -0.75 10.05 -6.71
CA TYR A 103 -1.93 9.25 -6.99
C TYR A 103 -1.75 8.50 -8.30
N VAL A 104 -2.31 7.30 -8.35
CA VAL A 104 -2.42 6.50 -9.58
C VAL A 104 -3.88 6.09 -9.78
N SER A 105 -4.28 5.95 -11.04
CA SER A 105 -5.59 5.49 -11.46
C SER A 105 -5.44 4.47 -12.57
N ASN A 106 -6.20 3.37 -12.53
CA ASN A 106 -6.32 2.41 -13.65
C ASN A 106 -7.66 2.51 -14.40
N ASN A 107 -8.47 3.54 -14.11
CA ASN A 107 -9.78 3.76 -14.74
C ASN A 107 -9.90 5.19 -15.29
N ASN A 108 -8.84 5.66 -15.96
CA ASN A 108 -8.80 6.98 -16.63
C ASN A 108 -9.08 8.18 -15.70
N GLY A 109 -8.74 8.04 -14.41
CA GLY A 109 -8.92 9.11 -13.42
C GLY A 109 -10.31 9.19 -12.79
N ALA A 110 -11.20 8.21 -13.06
CA ALA A 110 -12.50 8.15 -12.37
C ALA A 110 -12.34 7.85 -10.87
N ARG A 111 -11.33 7.05 -10.50
CA ARG A 111 -10.90 6.83 -9.10
C ARG A 111 -9.39 6.99 -9.00
N TRP A 112 -8.94 7.66 -7.95
CA TRP A 112 -7.53 7.91 -7.66
C TRP A 112 -7.15 7.25 -6.34
N GLN A 113 -6.11 6.43 -6.36
CA GLN A 113 -5.54 5.85 -5.16
C GLN A 113 -4.26 6.59 -4.80
N GLN A 114 -4.20 7.14 -3.58
CA GLN A 114 -2.99 7.77 -3.07
C GLN A 114 -1.91 6.71 -2.87
N MET A 115 -0.67 7.02 -3.27
CA MET A 115 0.47 6.14 -3.16
C MET A 115 1.65 6.86 -2.52
N ASN A 116 2.41 6.14 -1.70
CA ASN A 116 3.71 6.59 -1.26
C ASN A 116 4.77 6.13 -2.28
N PRO A 117 5.68 7.02 -2.74
CA PRO A 117 6.74 6.64 -3.65
C PRO A 117 7.60 5.48 -3.11
N GLY A 118 7.99 4.56 -4.00
CA GLY A 118 8.80 3.39 -3.68
C GLY A 118 8.03 2.13 -3.29
N TYR A 119 6.71 2.22 -3.10
CA TYR A 119 5.88 1.09 -2.67
C TYR A 119 4.96 0.60 -3.81
N THR A 120 4.76 -0.72 -3.88
CA THR A 120 3.78 -1.34 -4.77
C THR A 120 2.44 -1.50 -4.07
N TYR A 121 1.36 -1.08 -4.75
CA TYR A 121 -0.01 -1.16 -4.28
C TYR A 121 -0.85 -2.00 -5.24
N THR A 122 -1.76 -2.80 -4.68
CA THR A 122 -2.88 -3.35 -5.45
C THR A 122 -3.94 -2.26 -5.63
N LEU A 123 -4.38 -2.09 -6.87
CA LEU A 123 -5.37 -1.10 -7.24
C LEU A 123 -6.78 -1.58 -6.89
N ASP A 124 -7.54 -0.70 -6.24
CA ASP A 124 -8.88 -1.01 -5.72
C ASP A 124 -9.99 -0.96 -6.79
N ALA A 125 -9.67 -0.45 -7.97
CA ALA A 125 -10.55 -0.38 -9.11
C ALA A 125 -10.16 -1.42 -10.17
N THR A 126 -11.13 -1.82 -10.98
CA THR A 126 -10.86 -2.60 -12.20
C THR A 126 -10.77 -1.67 -13.38
N GLY A 127 -9.67 -1.73 -14.10
CA GLY A 127 -9.52 -1.03 -15.37
C GLY A 127 -8.13 -1.22 -15.97
N ASN A 128 -7.99 -0.76 -17.19
CA ASN A 128 -6.78 -0.89 -17.99
C ASN A 128 -6.20 0.47 -18.43
N GLN A 129 -6.78 1.59 -18.00
CA GLN A 129 -6.35 2.92 -18.42
C GLN A 129 -5.56 3.61 -17.31
N LEU A 130 -4.23 3.54 -17.42
CA LEU A 130 -3.31 4.07 -16.41
C LEU A 130 -3.15 5.58 -16.53
N ARG A 131 -3.29 6.27 -15.40
CA ARG A 131 -2.93 7.68 -15.22
C ARG A 131 -2.22 7.89 -13.89
N TRP A 132 -1.50 8.99 -13.79
CA TRP A 132 -0.92 9.46 -12.54
C TRP A 132 -1.22 10.94 -12.30
N LYS A 133 -1.15 11.32 -11.04
CA LYS A 133 -1.35 12.70 -10.59
C LYS A 133 -0.43 12.98 -9.41
N ALA A 134 0.22 14.12 -9.41
CA ALA A 134 0.91 14.65 -8.24
C ALA A 134 0.28 15.98 -7.83
N VAL A 135 -0.04 16.12 -6.54
CA VAL A 135 -0.60 17.35 -5.96
C VAL A 135 0.47 17.95 -5.07
N LEU A 136 0.99 19.10 -5.48
CA LEU A 136 2.00 19.86 -4.77
C LEU A 136 1.28 20.86 -3.86
N ILE A 137 1.60 20.85 -2.57
CA ILE A 137 0.95 21.66 -1.54
C ILE A 137 2.03 22.45 -0.78
N ARG A 138 1.76 23.72 -0.50
CA ARG A 138 2.57 24.57 0.37
C ARG A 138 1.75 25.21 1.47
N ASN A 139 2.36 25.44 2.62
CA ASN A 139 1.69 26.04 3.77
C ASN A 139 1.59 27.56 3.68
N ASN A 140 2.54 28.22 3.03
CA ASN A 140 2.58 29.68 2.89
C ASN A 140 2.86 30.08 1.43
N LEU A 141 2.24 31.17 0.96
CA LEU A 141 2.46 31.71 -0.39
C LEU A 141 3.89 32.27 -0.58
N TRP A 142 4.57 32.59 0.52
CA TRP A 142 5.94 33.10 0.53
C TRP A 142 7.00 32.00 0.62
N ASP A 143 6.60 30.76 0.91
CA ASP A 143 7.53 29.64 0.96
C ASP A 143 7.98 29.26 -0.45
N GLN A 144 9.24 28.83 -0.55
CA GLN A 144 9.76 28.26 -1.78
C GLN A 144 8.91 27.05 -2.20
N SER A 145 8.40 27.05 -3.43
CA SER A 145 7.57 25.95 -3.94
C SER A 145 8.36 24.64 -3.96
N ALA A 146 7.77 23.56 -3.44
CA ALA A 146 8.20 22.22 -3.80
C ALA A 146 8.08 22.02 -5.32
N TYR A 147 8.86 21.08 -5.86
CA TYR A 147 8.76 20.74 -7.27
C TYR A 147 8.90 19.24 -7.52
N LEU A 148 8.24 18.80 -8.59
CA LEU A 148 8.37 17.46 -9.15
C LEU A 148 9.26 17.52 -10.39
N ASP A 149 10.23 16.63 -10.46
CA ASP A 149 11.21 16.54 -11.56
C ASP A 149 10.84 15.38 -12.50
N SER A 150 10.69 14.17 -11.96
CA SER A 150 10.31 13.01 -12.76
C SER A 150 9.45 12.01 -12.01
N VAL A 151 8.74 11.18 -12.78
CA VAL A 151 7.88 10.10 -12.30
C VAL A 151 8.14 8.84 -13.11
N LEU A 152 8.48 7.77 -12.41
CA LEU A 152 8.60 6.41 -12.94
C LEU A 152 7.46 5.56 -12.37
N ILE A 153 6.72 4.89 -13.23
CA ILE A 153 5.63 4.00 -12.84
C ILE A 153 5.91 2.60 -13.32
N THR A 154 5.94 1.65 -12.39
CA THR A 154 5.99 0.21 -12.71
C THR A 154 4.63 -0.39 -12.41
N TYR A 155 4.05 -1.13 -13.35
CA TYR A 155 2.73 -1.73 -13.17
C TYR A 155 2.67 -3.16 -13.69
N THR A 156 1.77 -3.96 -13.13
CA THR A 156 1.51 -5.33 -13.59
C THR A 156 0.09 -5.45 -14.11
N THR A 157 -0.07 -6.21 -15.20
CA THR A 157 -1.40 -6.55 -15.72
C THR A 157 -1.72 -8.00 -15.45
N GLY A 158 -3.00 -8.28 -15.22
CA GLY A 158 -3.48 -9.63 -14.99
C GLY A 158 -4.99 -9.73 -15.21
N ILE A 159 -5.52 -10.93 -15.00
CA ILE A 159 -6.96 -11.17 -15.04
C ILE A 159 -7.49 -10.87 -13.64
N THR A 160 -8.35 -9.85 -13.51
CA THR A 160 -9.06 -9.66 -12.25
C THR A 160 -10.10 -10.77 -12.13
N ILE A 161 -9.81 -11.79 -11.34
CA ILE A 161 -10.84 -12.72 -10.90
C ILE A 161 -11.65 -11.96 -9.86
N GLN A 162 -12.83 -11.43 -10.24
CA GLN A 162 -13.73 -10.83 -9.26
C GLN A 162 -14.14 -11.90 -8.27
N ALA A 163 -13.55 -11.87 -7.07
CA ALA A 163 -13.82 -12.82 -5.99
C ALA A 163 -15.31 -12.83 -5.55
N SER A 164 -16.10 -11.83 -5.97
CA SER A 164 -17.52 -11.70 -5.65
C SER A 164 -18.43 -12.76 -6.26
N GLN A 165 -17.97 -13.55 -7.24
CA GLN A 165 -18.78 -14.67 -7.77
C GLN A 165 -18.26 -16.07 -7.41
N ALA A 166 -17.04 -16.18 -6.83
CA ALA A 166 -16.47 -17.49 -6.47
C ALA A 166 -16.86 -17.96 -5.05
N LEU A 167 -17.32 -17.06 -4.17
CA LEU A 167 -17.66 -17.40 -2.77
C LEU A 167 -19.03 -18.08 -2.60
N VAL A 168 -19.83 -18.21 -3.65
CA VAL A 168 -21.11 -18.94 -3.60
C VAL A 168 -20.91 -20.46 -3.74
N ALA A 169 -19.73 -20.94 -4.14
CA ALA A 169 -19.52 -22.37 -4.47
C ALA A 169 -18.50 -23.09 -3.56
N ILE A 170 -18.29 -22.67 -2.31
CA ILE A 170 -17.40 -23.43 -1.39
C ILE A 170 -18.01 -24.80 -1.01
N ASN A 171 -19.32 -24.99 -1.21
CA ASN A 171 -19.98 -26.27 -1.00
C ASN A 171 -20.03 -27.17 -2.25
N ASP A 172 -19.51 -26.72 -3.40
CA ASP A 172 -19.52 -27.50 -4.64
C ASP A 172 -18.17 -27.38 -5.39
N PRO A 173 -17.23 -28.32 -5.15
CA PRO A 173 -15.97 -28.39 -5.87
C PRO A 173 -16.11 -28.53 -7.39
N GLU A 174 -17.22 -29.12 -7.87
CA GLU A 174 -17.50 -29.27 -9.30
C GLU A 174 -17.98 -27.95 -9.92
N GLY A 175 -18.73 -27.14 -9.17
CA GLY A 175 -19.12 -25.79 -9.59
C GLY A 175 -17.91 -24.87 -9.83
N LEU A 176 -16.89 -24.98 -8.97
CA LEU A 176 -15.67 -24.16 -9.04
C LEU A 176 -14.82 -24.51 -10.27
N THR A 177 -14.62 -25.81 -10.54
CA THR A 177 -13.91 -26.28 -11.73
C THR A 177 -14.64 -25.89 -13.02
N ARG A 178 -15.97 -25.95 -13.05
CA ARG A 178 -16.77 -25.55 -14.22
C ARG A 178 -16.70 -24.04 -14.49
N SER A 179 -16.72 -23.22 -13.43
CA SER A 179 -16.58 -21.76 -13.56
C SER A 179 -15.22 -21.38 -14.16
N VAL A 180 -14.15 -21.99 -13.65
CA VAL A 180 -12.78 -21.75 -14.16
C VAL A 180 -12.66 -22.23 -15.62
N LEU A 181 -13.13 -23.43 -15.95
CA LEU A 181 -13.06 -23.96 -17.32
C LEU A 181 -13.86 -23.11 -18.32
N ASN A 182 -15.06 -22.66 -17.94
CA ASN A 182 -15.85 -21.74 -18.77
C ASN A 182 -15.16 -20.38 -18.96
N SER A 183 -14.52 -19.84 -17.91
CA SER A 183 -13.77 -18.58 -18.01
C SER A 183 -12.53 -18.68 -18.93
N LEU A 184 -11.99 -19.88 -19.09
CA LEU A 184 -10.88 -20.19 -19.99
C LEU A 184 -11.34 -20.55 -21.42
N GLY A 185 -12.65 -20.52 -21.70
CA GLY A 185 -13.21 -20.91 -23.00
C GLY A 185 -13.13 -22.42 -23.28
N ILE A 186 -12.84 -23.23 -22.27
CA ILE A 186 -12.81 -24.69 -22.37
C ILE A 186 -14.25 -25.16 -22.15
N GLY A 187 -15.01 -25.27 -23.24
CA GLY A 187 -16.41 -25.65 -23.21
C GLY A 187 -16.62 -27.02 -22.55
N PHE A 188 -17.22 -27.02 -21.36
CA PHE A 188 -17.63 -28.25 -20.69
C PHE A 188 -19.08 -28.56 -21.09
N SER A 189 -19.29 -29.53 -21.98
CA SER A 189 -20.66 -29.97 -22.31
C SER A 189 -21.21 -30.75 -21.13
N ALA A 190 -22.16 -30.14 -20.42
CA ALA A 190 -22.92 -30.82 -19.39
C ALA A 190 -23.80 -31.87 -20.08
N GLY A 191 -23.46 -33.16 -19.94
CA GLY A 191 -24.43 -34.21 -20.17
C GLY A 191 -25.64 -33.94 -19.25
N ASN A 192 -26.82 -33.82 -19.83
CA ASN A 192 -28.09 -33.73 -19.11
C ASN A 192 -28.20 -34.91 -18.13
N SER A 193 -27.90 -34.70 -16.85
CA SER A 193 -28.14 -35.69 -15.82
C SER A 193 -29.55 -35.51 -15.26
N ALA A 194 -30.28 -36.61 -15.31
CA ALA A 194 -31.70 -36.69 -15.14
C ALA A 194 -32.17 -36.35 -13.72
N ASN A 195 -33.37 -35.78 -13.72
CA ASN A 195 -34.27 -35.53 -12.61
C ASN A 195 -34.46 -36.81 -11.75
N ASN A 196 -34.00 -36.80 -10.50
CA ASN A 196 -34.38 -37.83 -9.52
C ASN A 196 -35.05 -37.17 -8.32
N ASN A 197 -36.38 -37.27 -8.33
CA ASN A 197 -37.23 -37.16 -7.15
C ASN A 197 -36.83 -38.24 -6.14
N TYR A 198 -36.33 -37.83 -4.98
CA TYR A 198 -36.40 -38.65 -3.77
C TYR A 198 -37.02 -37.84 -2.64
N ALA A 199 -38.26 -38.23 -2.33
CA ALA A 199 -39.00 -37.80 -1.17
C ALA A 199 -38.58 -38.63 0.05
N GLY A 200 -38.53 -37.98 1.21
CA GLY A 200 -38.78 -38.59 2.51
C GLY A 200 -37.58 -39.18 3.25
N ALA A 201 -37.11 -38.45 4.27
CA ALA A 201 -36.85 -39.05 5.58
C ALA A 201 -36.71 -37.94 6.64
N ASN A 202 -37.67 -37.95 7.54
CA ASN A 202 -37.71 -37.20 8.79
C ASN A 202 -36.67 -37.81 9.76
N GLN A 203 -35.68 -37.05 10.20
CA GLN A 203 -34.87 -37.39 11.37
C GLN A 203 -34.72 -36.19 12.31
N ASN A 204 -35.59 -36.19 13.32
CA ASN A 204 -35.25 -35.72 14.65
C ASN A 204 -34.15 -36.63 15.21
N ASN A 205 -32.97 -36.12 15.56
CA ASN A 205 -32.41 -36.30 16.91
C ASN A 205 -31.06 -35.61 17.14
N SER A 206 -30.93 -35.16 18.39
CA SER A 206 -29.73 -35.23 19.24
C SER A 206 -28.65 -34.16 19.08
N GLY A 207 -28.42 -33.50 20.22
CA GLY A 207 -27.45 -32.43 20.41
C GLY A 207 -26.04 -32.85 20.04
N SER A 208 -25.39 -31.99 19.27
CA SER A 208 -23.98 -32.05 18.98
C SER A 208 -23.28 -30.98 19.81
N THR A 209 -22.61 -31.48 20.85
CA THR A 209 -21.70 -30.80 21.75
C THR A 209 -20.74 -29.91 20.97
N GLY A 210 -20.54 -28.68 21.47
CA GLY A 210 -19.79 -27.61 20.83
C GLY A 210 -18.50 -28.10 20.16
N SER A 211 -18.52 -28.09 18.83
CA SER A 211 -17.33 -28.21 17.99
C SER A 211 -16.46 -26.98 18.24
N VAL A 212 -15.53 -27.14 19.18
CA VAL A 212 -14.38 -26.25 19.34
C VAL A 212 -13.55 -26.44 18.08
N LEU A 213 -13.87 -25.68 17.03
CA LEU A 213 -13.02 -25.49 15.85
C LEU A 213 -11.73 -24.80 16.31
N GLY A 214 -10.83 -25.60 16.87
CA GLY A 214 -9.45 -25.23 17.09
C GLY A 214 -8.83 -25.05 15.72
N ALA A 215 -8.77 -23.80 15.25
CA ALA A 215 -7.92 -23.45 14.12
C ALA A 215 -6.49 -23.83 14.50
N THR A 216 -5.92 -24.84 13.83
CA THR A 216 -4.52 -25.18 13.97
C THR A 216 -3.70 -23.99 13.49
N ILE A 217 -3.13 -23.24 14.43
CA ILE A 217 -2.26 -22.10 14.14
C ILE A 217 -0.92 -22.67 13.69
N TYR A 218 -0.63 -22.60 12.40
CA TYR A 218 0.67 -22.98 11.88
C TYR A 218 1.67 -21.88 12.24
N THR A 219 2.73 -22.25 12.94
CA THR A 219 3.83 -21.35 13.27
C THR A 219 4.72 -21.19 12.05
N ALA A 220 4.79 -20.00 11.45
CA ALA A 220 5.69 -19.69 10.34
C ALA A 220 7.10 -19.37 10.89
N GLY A 221 8.15 -20.00 10.31
CA GLY A 221 9.56 -19.70 10.64
C GLY A 221 10.08 -18.44 9.95
N LYS A 222 11.37 -18.09 10.01
CA LYS A 222 12.05 -17.50 11.19
C LYS A 222 12.27 -16.00 10.93
N LYS A 223 11.89 -15.16 11.89
CA LYS A 223 12.47 -13.82 12.10
C LYS A 223 13.84 -13.99 12.77
N SER A 224 14.88 -13.31 12.33
CA SER A 224 16.18 -13.31 13.04
C SER A 224 16.62 -11.87 13.28
N ALA A 225 17.05 -11.43 14.47
CA ALA A 225 17.40 -12.16 15.69
C ALA A 225 16.56 -11.69 16.90
N GLY A 226 15.89 -12.63 17.58
CA GLY A 226 15.30 -12.43 18.92
C GLY A 226 13.79 -12.68 19.07
N SER A 227 13.04 -12.91 17.98
CA SER A 227 11.58 -12.94 18.02
C SER A 227 11.04 -14.37 17.92
N GLY A 228 10.09 -14.72 18.79
CA GLY A 228 9.41 -16.02 18.78
C GLY A 228 8.66 -16.32 17.48
N SER A 229 7.99 -17.46 17.44
CA SER A 229 7.08 -17.84 16.36
C SER A 229 6.06 -16.73 16.06
N ALA A 230 6.14 -16.12 14.88
CA ALA A 230 5.14 -15.16 14.41
C ALA A 230 4.04 -15.89 13.63
N THR A 231 2.79 -15.48 13.83
CA THR A 231 1.66 -15.97 13.03
C THR A 231 1.18 -14.86 12.10
N ILE A 232 1.25 -15.08 10.79
CA ILE A 232 0.76 -14.15 9.79
C ILE A 232 -0.69 -14.49 9.47
N VAL A 233 -1.59 -13.51 9.58
CA VAL A 233 -3.02 -13.73 9.42
C VAL A 233 -3.69 -12.64 8.58
N ARG A 234 -4.81 -12.99 7.97
CA ARG A 234 -5.70 -12.08 7.23
C ARG A 234 -7.15 -12.52 7.40
N ALA A 235 -8.10 -11.59 7.39
CA ALA A 235 -9.52 -11.93 7.35
C ALA A 235 -9.99 -12.12 5.89
N PRO A 236 -10.85 -13.11 5.58
CA PRO A 236 -11.41 -13.27 4.25
C PRO A 236 -12.09 -11.99 3.74
N GLY A 237 -11.76 -11.56 2.52
CA GLY A 237 -12.30 -10.34 1.90
C GLY A 237 -11.63 -9.04 2.34
N GLN A 238 -10.70 -9.08 3.30
CA GLN A 238 -9.86 -7.95 3.69
C GLN A 238 -8.50 -8.02 3.00
N THR A 239 -7.88 -6.86 2.77
CA THR A 239 -6.53 -6.77 2.17
C THR A 239 -5.45 -6.62 3.23
N GLU A 240 -5.83 -6.26 4.45
CA GLU A 240 -4.92 -6.03 5.57
C GLU A 240 -4.30 -7.34 6.07
N ILE A 241 -2.97 -7.34 6.20
CA ILE A 241 -2.20 -8.46 6.73
C ILE A 241 -1.71 -8.10 8.13
N TYR A 242 -1.90 -9.01 9.08
CA TYR A 242 -1.48 -8.83 10.45
C TYR A 242 -0.44 -9.87 10.88
N GLU A 243 0.56 -9.42 11.63
CA GLU A 243 1.46 -10.29 12.39
C GLU A 243 0.96 -10.39 13.83
N ILE A 244 0.69 -11.61 14.30
CA ILE A 244 0.33 -11.87 15.69
C ILE A 244 1.60 -12.18 16.48
N MET A 245 1.91 -11.32 17.47
CA MET A 245 3.07 -11.46 18.35
C MET A 245 2.73 -11.01 19.76
N GLY A 246 3.14 -11.77 20.77
CA GLY A 246 2.87 -11.44 22.18
C GLY A 246 1.38 -11.27 22.50
N GLY A 247 0.49 -11.97 21.78
CA GLY A 247 -0.97 -11.82 21.93
C GLY A 247 -1.55 -10.53 21.37
N LYS A 248 -0.77 -9.73 20.63
CA LYS A 248 -1.20 -8.51 19.94
C LYS A 248 -1.14 -8.70 18.42
N LYS A 249 -1.92 -7.91 17.69
CA LYS A 249 -1.85 -7.82 16.23
C LYS A 249 -1.11 -6.57 15.79
N HIS A 250 -0.11 -6.75 14.95
CA HIS A 250 0.63 -5.70 14.26
C HIS A 250 0.18 -5.64 12.81
N LEU A 251 -0.19 -4.46 12.32
CA LEU A 251 -0.60 -4.28 10.91
C LEU A 251 0.65 -4.11 10.05
N ILE A 252 0.82 -4.99 9.05
CA ILE A 252 1.84 -4.83 8.03
C ILE A 252 1.27 -3.92 6.93
N PRO A 253 1.75 -2.67 6.77
CA PRO A 253 0.99 -1.68 6.00
C PRO A 253 0.94 -1.93 4.50
N THR A 254 1.95 -2.60 3.94
CA THR A 254 2.04 -2.88 2.50
C THR A 254 2.66 -4.25 2.23
N MET A 255 2.36 -4.83 1.06
CA MET A 255 2.99 -6.07 0.60
C MET A 255 4.51 -5.94 0.45
N ASP A 256 4.99 -4.75 0.09
CA ASP A 256 6.42 -4.49 -0.05
C ASP A 256 7.17 -4.49 1.29
N ILE A 257 6.50 -4.11 2.39
CA ILE A 257 7.01 -4.29 3.75
C ILE A 257 6.90 -5.76 4.18
N PHE A 258 5.80 -6.43 3.84
CA PHE A 258 5.60 -7.86 4.08
C PHE A 258 6.75 -8.72 3.51
N TYR A 259 7.07 -8.54 2.23
CA TYR A 259 8.19 -9.22 1.60
C TYR A 259 9.56 -8.77 2.13
N ASN A 260 9.68 -7.51 2.59
CA ASN A 260 10.92 -7.05 3.22
C ASN A 260 11.23 -7.77 4.54
N TYR A 261 10.21 -8.28 5.24
CA TYR A 261 10.40 -9.16 6.39
C TYR A 261 10.76 -10.60 6.02
N GLY A 262 10.75 -10.95 4.73
CA GLY A 262 11.00 -12.31 4.25
C GLY A 262 9.77 -13.22 4.35
N PHE A 263 8.58 -12.66 4.61
CA PHE A 263 7.35 -13.43 4.58
C PHE A 263 6.94 -13.75 3.13
N THR A 264 6.21 -14.85 2.97
CA THR A 264 5.63 -15.27 1.68
C THR A 264 4.11 -15.41 1.82
N ASP A 265 3.38 -15.31 0.71
CA ASP A 265 1.91 -15.42 0.72
C ASP A 265 1.41 -16.73 1.33
N GLU A 266 2.18 -17.81 1.19
CA GLU A 266 1.92 -19.13 1.77
C GLU A 266 1.87 -19.13 3.30
N MET A 267 2.51 -18.14 3.95
CA MET A 267 2.50 -17.99 5.40
C MET A 267 1.19 -17.35 5.91
N ILE A 268 0.41 -16.73 5.03
CA ILE A 268 -0.82 -16.01 5.41
C ILE A 268 -1.93 -17.01 5.73
N GLN A 269 -2.33 -17.05 7.00
CA GLN A 269 -3.47 -17.84 7.45
C GLN A 269 -4.74 -17.02 7.40
N ASN A 270 -5.76 -17.53 6.70
CA ASN A 270 -7.08 -16.93 6.75
C ASN A 270 -7.76 -17.25 8.08
N ILE A 271 -8.11 -16.22 8.87
CA ILE A 271 -8.87 -16.35 10.12
C ILE A 271 -10.13 -15.50 10.06
N SER A 272 -11.19 -15.88 10.77
CA SER A 272 -12.40 -15.05 10.80
C SER A 272 -12.12 -13.67 11.44
N ALA A 273 -12.81 -12.63 10.98
CA ALA A 273 -12.72 -11.28 11.55
C ALA A 273 -12.99 -11.28 13.07
N LYS A 274 -13.93 -12.13 13.54
CA LYS A 274 -14.22 -12.34 14.96
C LYS A 274 -13.02 -12.87 15.74
N ASN A 275 -12.24 -13.77 15.16
CA ASN A 275 -11.02 -14.28 15.80
C ASN A 275 -9.90 -13.24 15.79
N LEU A 276 -9.72 -12.51 14.69
CA LEU A 276 -8.75 -11.42 14.60
C LEU A 276 -9.04 -10.26 15.57
N ALA A 277 -10.32 -10.00 15.86
CA ALA A 277 -10.75 -8.97 16.80
C ALA A 277 -10.36 -9.25 18.27
N LYS A 278 -10.05 -10.51 18.62
CA LYS A 278 -9.60 -10.90 19.97
C LYS A 278 -8.22 -10.38 20.32
N TYR A 279 -7.40 -10.09 19.31
CA TYR A 279 -6.04 -9.60 19.50
C TYR A 279 -6.05 -8.06 19.57
N PRO A 280 -5.64 -7.44 20.70
CA PRO A 280 -5.46 -6.00 20.77
C PRO A 280 -4.37 -5.55 19.79
N ARG A 281 -4.47 -4.32 19.31
CA ARG A 281 -3.48 -3.77 18.39
C ARG A 281 -2.18 -3.43 19.12
N VAL A 282 -1.05 -3.59 18.42
CA VAL A 282 0.19 -2.96 18.83
C VAL A 282 0.07 -1.44 18.75
N LYS A 283 0.58 -0.78 19.80
CA LYS A 283 0.60 0.69 19.94
C LYS A 283 2.01 1.25 20.04
N LEU A 284 2.98 0.47 20.53
CA LEU A 284 4.34 0.92 20.73
C LEU A 284 5.28 0.22 19.75
N LEU A 285 6.11 1.00 19.09
CA LEU A 285 7.12 0.49 18.16
C LEU A 285 8.45 1.22 18.32
N MET A 286 9.52 0.56 17.92
CA MET A 286 10.85 1.14 17.76
C MET A 286 11.40 0.78 16.37
N SER A 287 12.26 1.65 15.82
CA SER A 287 12.91 1.38 14.53
C SER A 287 14.08 0.43 14.73
N ALA A 288 14.23 -0.54 13.82
CA ALA A 288 15.31 -1.50 13.87
C ALA A 288 16.69 -0.83 13.94
N GLY A 289 17.45 -1.18 14.97
CA GLY A 289 18.77 -0.58 15.26
C GLY A 289 18.75 0.76 16.00
N ASN A 290 17.59 1.32 16.34
CA ASN A 290 17.45 2.45 17.26
C ASN A 290 16.58 2.07 18.47
N LYS A 291 17.21 1.47 19.48
CA LYS A 291 16.55 1.00 20.71
C LYS A 291 16.27 2.11 21.74
N ASN A 292 16.76 3.32 21.49
CA ASN A 292 16.67 4.44 22.44
C ASN A 292 15.44 5.31 22.23
N SER A 293 14.63 5.02 21.20
CA SER A 293 13.45 5.83 20.85
C SER A 293 12.23 4.93 20.70
N THR A 294 11.25 5.13 21.57
CA THR A 294 9.95 4.47 21.50
C THR A 294 8.94 5.41 20.88
N TYR A 295 8.12 4.90 19.97
CA TYR A 295 7.09 5.65 19.28
C TYR A 295 5.73 5.02 19.52
N TYR A 296 4.73 5.87 19.74
CA TYR A 296 3.33 5.51 19.78
C TYR A 296 2.73 5.59 18.37
N LEU A 297 2.17 4.48 17.88
CA LEU A 297 1.42 4.39 16.65
C LEU A 297 -0.05 4.73 16.93
N THR A 298 -0.57 5.79 16.32
CA THR A 298 -1.96 6.24 16.50
C THR A 298 -2.94 5.43 15.67
N GLU A 299 -4.25 5.59 15.90
CA GLU A 299 -5.28 4.93 15.08
C GLU A 299 -5.27 5.37 13.62
N GLY A 300 -4.88 6.61 13.34
CA GLY A 300 -4.69 7.12 11.98
C GLY A 300 -3.38 6.68 11.31
N GLY A 301 -2.61 5.76 11.90
CA GLY A 301 -1.35 5.29 11.32
C GLY A 301 -0.20 6.29 11.38
N MET A 302 -0.27 7.30 12.25
CA MET A 302 0.83 8.23 12.48
C MET A 302 1.71 7.74 13.65
N ILE A 303 2.99 8.02 13.60
CA ILE A 303 3.91 7.76 14.72
C ILE A 303 4.19 9.03 15.51
N ARG A 304 4.26 8.89 16.84
CA ARG A 304 4.57 9.95 17.81
C ARG A 304 5.69 9.50 18.74
N LEU A 305 6.75 10.30 18.87
CA LEU A 305 7.83 10.02 19.81
C LEU A 305 7.30 10.05 21.25
N VAL A 306 7.65 9.04 22.04
CA VAL A 306 7.39 8.97 23.47
C VAL A 306 8.71 9.25 24.20
N PRO A 307 8.92 10.46 24.75
CA PRO A 307 10.24 10.87 25.25
C PRO A 307 10.70 10.10 26.49
N ARG A 308 9.75 9.62 27.30
CA ARG A 308 10.02 8.98 28.57
C ARG A 308 9.14 7.75 28.76
N LYS A 309 9.68 6.76 29.46
CA LYS A 309 9.01 5.48 29.72
C LYS A 309 7.75 5.62 30.58
N ASP A 310 7.78 6.50 31.59
CA ASP A 310 6.65 6.78 32.48
C ASP A 310 5.37 7.18 31.73
N VAL A 311 5.52 7.84 30.58
CA VAL A 311 4.39 8.26 29.75
C VAL A 311 3.61 7.05 29.21
N PHE A 312 4.27 6.06 28.61
CA PHE A 312 3.53 4.90 28.10
C PHE A 312 3.12 3.93 29.21
N ASP A 313 3.88 3.85 30.30
CA ASP A 313 3.47 3.09 31.49
C ASP A 313 2.15 3.65 32.08
N SER A 314 1.95 4.97 32.04
CA SER A 314 0.69 5.61 32.49
C SER A 314 -0.53 5.23 31.63
N TYR A 315 -0.32 4.79 30.40
CA TYR A 315 -1.37 4.26 29.52
C TYR A 315 -1.60 2.76 29.69
N GLY A 316 -0.89 2.12 30.63
CA GLY A 316 -0.97 0.67 30.88
C GLY A 316 -0.20 -0.17 29.87
N ASP A 317 0.60 0.45 28.99
CA ASP A 317 1.51 -0.25 28.11
C ASP A 317 2.82 -0.58 28.85
N ARG A 318 3.53 -1.63 28.42
CA ARG A 318 4.76 -2.11 29.05
C ARG A 318 5.90 -2.26 28.05
N ASN A 319 7.12 -2.50 28.53
CA ASN A 319 8.29 -2.64 27.64
C ASN A 319 8.14 -3.83 26.68
N GLU A 320 7.54 -4.92 27.15
CA GLU A 320 7.21 -6.10 26.34
C GLU A 320 6.18 -5.84 25.24
N ASP A 321 5.47 -4.71 25.30
CA ASP A 321 4.51 -4.31 24.29
C ASP A 321 5.15 -3.55 23.12
N ILE A 322 6.41 -3.16 23.25
CA ILE A 322 7.17 -2.45 22.22
C ILE A 322 7.67 -3.46 21.19
N ILE A 323 7.28 -3.29 19.94
CA ILE A 323 7.76 -4.12 18.84
C ILE A 323 8.91 -3.42 18.11
N GLU A 324 9.88 -4.18 17.64
CA GLU A 324 10.90 -3.69 16.70
C GLU A 324 10.42 -3.91 15.26
N VAL A 325 10.33 -2.81 14.51
CA VAL A 325 9.91 -2.81 13.09
C VAL A 325 11.08 -2.42 12.19
N SER A 326 11.07 -2.86 10.93
CA SER A 326 12.12 -2.51 9.98
C SER A 326 12.20 -0.99 9.77
N LYS A 327 13.37 -0.47 9.38
CA LYS A 327 13.50 0.96 9.01
C LYS A 327 12.53 1.34 7.88
N LYS A 328 12.26 0.41 6.97
CA LYS A 328 11.34 0.59 5.84
C LYS A 328 9.90 0.80 6.34
N GLU A 329 9.43 -0.07 7.22
CA GLU A 329 8.11 0.09 7.85
C GLU A 329 8.05 1.35 8.70
N PHE A 330 9.08 1.62 9.51
CA PHE A 330 9.13 2.81 10.35
C PHE A 330 8.96 4.10 9.53
N ASN A 331 9.58 4.18 8.35
CA ASN A 331 9.50 5.33 7.45
C ASN A 331 8.19 5.40 6.66
N PHE A 332 7.39 4.32 6.64
CA PHE A 332 6.07 4.34 6.00
C PHE A 332 5.08 5.20 6.76
N TYR A 333 5.17 5.23 8.09
CA TYR A 333 4.23 5.96 8.92
C TYR A 333 4.52 7.47 8.91
N PRO A 334 3.53 8.33 8.61
CA PRO A 334 3.67 9.77 8.75
C PRO A 334 3.99 10.15 10.20
N ARG A 335 4.83 11.18 10.37
CA ARG A 335 5.09 11.76 11.68
C ARG A 335 3.98 12.73 12.05
N ASN A 336 3.49 12.67 13.28
CA ASN A 336 2.58 13.68 13.79
C ASN A 336 3.35 15.00 14.03
N PRO A 337 3.05 16.10 13.30
CA PRO A 337 3.80 17.35 13.38
C PRO A 337 3.58 18.12 14.69
N ASP A 338 2.49 17.86 15.41
CA ASP A 338 2.00 18.72 16.50
C ASP A 338 2.67 18.50 17.86
N TYR A 339 3.78 17.77 17.92
CA TYR A 339 4.53 17.59 19.17
C TYR A 339 5.94 18.16 19.06
N ARG A 340 6.02 19.49 18.87
CA ARG A 340 7.11 20.23 19.49
C ARG A 340 6.83 20.25 20.97
N TRP A 341 7.38 19.30 21.71
CA TRP A 341 7.59 19.52 23.14
C TRP A 341 8.44 20.78 23.22
N ASN A 342 7.84 21.88 23.65
CA ASN A 342 8.63 23.02 24.07
C ASN A 342 9.47 22.48 25.24
N GLU A 343 10.76 22.24 25.02
CA GLU A 343 11.76 21.98 26.07
C GLU A 343 11.91 23.18 27.04
N ALA A 344 11.01 24.16 26.98
CA ALA A 344 10.79 25.13 28.02
C ALA A 344 10.15 24.41 29.22
N ILE A 345 10.98 24.16 30.24
CA ILE A 345 10.71 23.92 31.67
C ILE A 345 11.54 22.72 32.13
N SER A 346 12.84 22.92 32.30
CA SER A 346 13.59 22.25 33.38
C SER A 346 14.73 23.07 33.98
N ASP A 347 14.96 24.32 33.54
CA ASP A 347 15.98 25.21 34.14
C ASP A 347 15.53 25.94 35.42
N THR A 348 14.40 25.57 36.04
CA THR A 348 13.88 26.24 37.25
C THR A 348 14.10 25.49 38.55
N ASP A 349 15.24 24.80 38.68
CA ASP A 349 15.73 24.37 40.00
C ASP A 349 17.24 24.59 40.19
N GLY A 350 17.72 25.72 39.66
CA GLY A 350 18.99 26.33 40.06
C GLY A 350 18.84 26.96 41.44
N GLY A 351 18.80 26.11 42.47
CA GLY A 351 18.80 26.51 43.87
C GLY A 351 19.85 27.58 44.15
N SER A 352 19.35 28.77 44.52
CA SER A 352 20.10 29.83 45.16
C SER A 352 20.80 29.28 46.41
N LYS A 353 22.12 29.11 46.34
CA LYS A 353 22.98 29.09 47.52
C LYS A 353 23.59 30.48 47.67
N ASN A 354 22.92 31.29 48.48
CA ASN A 354 23.47 32.48 49.11
C ASN A 354 24.80 32.13 49.81
N GLY A 355 25.89 32.74 49.35
CA GLY A 355 27.18 32.79 50.03
C GLY A 355 27.61 34.23 50.19
N PHE A 356 27.02 34.92 51.16
CA PHE A 356 27.50 36.19 51.70
C PHE A 356 28.74 35.85 52.55
N ASN A 357 29.94 36.30 52.14
CA ASN A 357 31.10 36.38 53.02
C ASN A 357 31.40 37.86 53.26
N GLY A 358 31.39 38.23 54.53
CA GLY A 358 31.98 39.47 55.05
C GLY A 358 33.45 39.30 55.41
#